data_AF-A0A7D9LVT1-F1
#
_entry.id   AF-A0A7D9LVT1-F1
#
_cell.length_a   1.000
_cell.length_b   1.000
_cell.length_c   1.000
_cell.angle_alpha   90.00
_cell.angle_beta   90.00
_cell.angle_gamma   90.00
#
_symmetry.space_group_name_H-M   'P 1'
#
loop_
_entity.id
_entity.type
_entity.pdbx_description
1 polymer ?
#
loop_
_entity_poly.entity_id
_entity_poly.type
_entity_poly.pdbx_seq_one_letter_code
_entity_poly.pdbx_strand_id
1 'polypeptide(L)'
;MNHILKLTCDWKVQKIPDLVEKLYKIVQLQYADVRRALYGMGNYVVAPWMAKFKISQANWAAKSIIEKETWFLKFLKGAPKAEKAVKSTDGRLTIPKTQKTARKPGQRKR
;
A
#
# COMPACT_ATOMS: atom_id res chain seq x y z
N MET A 1 6.88 14.94 3.63
CA MET A 1 5.96 14.41 4.66
C MET A 1 6.16 15.05 6.03
N ASN A 2 7.39 15.10 6.55
CA ASN A 2 7.68 15.59 7.91
C ASN A 2 7.32 17.08 8.14
N HIS A 3 7.57 17.96 7.17
CA HIS A 3 7.18 19.37 7.20
C HIS A 3 5.65 19.58 7.27
N ILE A 4 4.88 18.81 6.48
CA ILE A 4 3.41 18.94 6.41
C ILE A 4 2.79 18.53 7.74
N LEU A 5 3.27 17.42 8.33
CA LEU A 5 2.82 16.96 9.64
C LEU A 5 3.08 17.98 10.75
N LYS A 6 4.25 18.63 10.73
CA LYS A 6 4.60 19.69 11.69
C LYS A 6 3.66 20.89 11.60
N LEU A 7 3.27 21.28 10.38
CA LEU A 7 2.31 22.37 10.13
C LEU A 7 0.88 21.97 10.52
N THR A 8 0.41 20.78 10.12
CA THR A 8 -0.97 20.35 10.38
C THR A 8 -1.24 20.02 11.84
N CYS A 9 -0.22 19.61 12.59
CA CYS A 9 -0.36 19.29 14.01
C CYS A 9 -0.14 20.50 14.93
N ASP A 10 0.30 21.65 14.39
CA ASP A 10 0.80 22.79 15.16
C ASP A 10 1.76 22.29 16.26
N TRP A 11 2.94 21.83 15.84
CA TRP A 11 3.95 21.17 16.69
C TRP A 11 4.56 22.11 17.75
N LYS A 12 3.72 22.62 18.64
CA LYS A 12 4.02 23.30 19.90
C LYS A 12 3.75 22.32 21.04
N VAL A 13 4.14 22.68 22.26
CA VAL A 13 3.87 21.87 23.46
C VAL A 13 2.36 21.68 23.61
N GLN A 14 1.88 20.48 23.33
CA GLN A 14 0.50 20.05 23.53
C GLN A 14 0.51 18.89 24.53
N LYS A 15 -0.64 18.64 25.18
CA LYS A 15 -0.78 17.43 25.99
C LYS A 15 -0.64 16.22 25.06
N ILE A 16 0.12 15.22 25.49
CA ILE A 16 0.40 14.01 24.70
C ILE A 16 -0.89 13.36 24.16
N PRO A 17 -2.00 13.25 24.93
CA PRO A 17 -3.25 12.69 24.41
C PRO A 17 -3.81 13.45 23.19
N ASP A 18 -3.80 14.78 23.25
CA ASP A 18 -4.33 15.63 22.16
C ASP A 18 -3.50 15.46 20.88
N LEU A 19 -2.18 15.31 21.02
CA LEU A 19 -1.29 15.04 19.90
C LEU A 19 -1.57 13.67 19.28
N VAL A 20 -1.76 12.64 20.10
CA VAL A 20 -2.08 11.28 19.65
C VAL A 20 -3.40 11.26 18.89
N GLU A 21 -4.44 11.93 19.40
CA GLU A 21 -5.73 12.04 18.72
C GLU A 21 -5.63 12.77 17.37
N LYS A 22 -4.88 13.87 17.30
CA LYS A 22 -4.67 14.60 16.04
C LYS A 22 -3.95 13.75 15.00
N LEU A 23 -2.89 13.06 15.40
CA LEU A 23 -2.15 12.14 14.52
C LEU A 23 -3.07 11.01 14.04
N TYR A 24 -3.86 10.44 14.94
CA TYR A 24 -4.82 9.41 14.61
C TYR A 24 -5.84 9.89 13.55
N LYS A 25 -6.41 11.09 13.71
CA LYS A 25 -7.34 11.69 12.74
C LYS A 25 -6.70 11.90 11.37
N ILE A 26 -5.47 12.39 11.32
CA ILE A 26 -4.73 12.59 10.06
C ILE A 26 -4.53 11.25 9.35
N VAL A 27 -4.10 10.23 10.09
CA VAL A 27 -3.88 8.88 9.54
C VAL A 27 -5.20 8.28 9.05
N GLN A 28 -6.30 8.45 9.78
CA GLN A 28 -7.62 8.00 9.34
C GLN A 28 -8.05 8.65 8.02
N LEU A 29 -7.84 9.96 7.87
CA LEU A 29 -8.14 10.67 6.62
C LEU A 29 -7.33 10.12 5.44
N GLN A 30 -6.04 9.89 5.65
CA GLN A 30 -5.17 9.30 4.64
C GLN A 30 -5.66 7.90 4.23
N TYR A 31 -6.03 7.06 5.20
CA TYR A 31 -6.59 5.75 4.89
C TYR A 31 -7.96 5.82 4.20
N ALA A 32 -8.77 6.83 4.49
CA ALA A 32 -10.04 7.05 3.78
C ALA A 32 -9.80 7.36 2.29
N ASP A 33 -8.79 8.16 1.97
CA ASP A 33 -8.42 8.43 0.57
C ASP A 33 -7.83 7.20 -0.14
N VAL A 34 -7.03 6.39 0.56
CA VAL A 34 -6.55 5.11 0.01
C VAL A 34 -7.72 4.16 -0.24
N ARG A 35 -8.71 4.12 0.66
CA ARG A 35 -9.91 3.30 0.52
C ARG A 35 -10.76 3.75 -0.67
N ARG A 36 -10.85 5.07 -0.93
CA ARG A 36 -11.51 5.64 -2.11
C ARG A 36 -10.91 5.15 -3.43
N ALA A 37 -9.59 5.01 -3.47
CA ALA A 37 -8.88 4.51 -4.64
C ALA A 37 -9.35 3.11 -5.07
N LEU A 38 -9.72 2.25 -4.12
CA LEU A 38 -10.13 0.87 -4.41
C LEU A 38 -11.39 0.79 -5.26
N TYR A 39 -12.29 1.78 -5.16
CA TYR A 39 -13.50 1.84 -5.97
C TYR A 39 -13.48 2.94 -7.03
N GLY A 40 -12.29 3.48 -7.31
CA GLY A 40 -12.05 4.41 -8.42
C GLY A 40 -12.43 5.86 -8.15
N MET A 41 -12.47 6.29 -6.88
CA MET A 41 -12.69 7.68 -6.49
C MET A 41 -11.46 8.29 -5.82
N GLY A 42 -11.42 9.63 -5.79
CA GLY A 42 -10.36 10.41 -5.16
C GLY A 42 -9.14 10.59 -6.06
N ASN A 43 -8.03 11.00 -5.44
CA ASN A 43 -6.81 11.42 -6.14
C ASN A 43 -5.83 10.27 -6.39
N TYR A 44 -6.10 9.08 -5.89
CA TYR A 44 -5.21 7.93 -5.98
C TYR A 44 -5.77 6.86 -6.91
N VAL A 45 -4.86 6.14 -7.58
CA VAL A 45 -5.19 5.01 -8.45
C VAL A 45 -4.49 3.76 -7.96
N VAL A 46 -5.20 2.63 -8.00
CA VAL A 46 -4.64 1.32 -7.64
C VAL A 46 -3.59 0.91 -8.66
N ALA A 47 -2.39 0.58 -8.20
CA ALA A 47 -1.32 0.11 -9.06
C ALA A 47 -1.73 -1.17 -9.83
N PRO A 48 -1.24 -1.39 -11.07
CA PRO A 48 -1.67 -2.52 -11.91
C PRO A 48 -1.53 -3.90 -11.26
N TRP A 49 -0.47 -4.12 -10.47
CA TRP A 49 -0.23 -5.38 -9.77
C TRP A 49 -1.23 -5.66 -8.62
N MET A 50 -1.92 -4.62 -8.16
CA MET A 50 -2.99 -4.66 -7.15
C MET A 50 -4.40 -4.59 -7.75
N ALA A 51 -4.54 -4.60 -9.08
CA ALA A 51 -5.83 -4.42 -9.76
C ALA A 51 -6.91 -5.42 -9.31
N LYS A 52 -6.52 -6.61 -8.83
CA LYS A 52 -7.44 -7.61 -8.25
C LYS A 52 -8.25 -7.13 -7.04
N PHE A 53 -7.78 -6.09 -6.36
CA PHE A 53 -8.47 -5.48 -5.21
C PHE A 53 -9.37 -4.32 -5.62
N LYS A 54 -9.32 -3.89 -6.88
CA LYS A 54 -10.23 -2.88 -7.42
C LYS A 54 -11.64 -3.45 -7.48
N ILE A 55 -12.61 -2.64 -7.09
CA ILE A 55 -14.02 -2.99 -7.06
C ILE A 55 -14.82 -1.86 -7.72
N SER A 56 -15.99 -2.16 -8.29
CA SER A 56 -16.86 -1.08 -8.79
C SER A 56 -17.47 -0.31 -7.62
N GLN A 57 -17.81 0.96 -7.84
CA GLN A 57 -18.48 1.79 -6.83
C GLN A 57 -19.81 1.17 -6.37
N ALA A 58 -20.61 0.62 -7.29
CA ALA A 58 -21.87 -0.06 -6.96
C ALA A 58 -21.64 -1.27 -6.03
N ASN A 59 -20.65 -2.12 -6.35
CA ASN A 59 -20.34 -3.28 -5.53
C ASN A 59 -19.71 -2.88 -4.19
N TRP A 60 -19.00 -1.76 -4.13
CA TRP A 60 -18.53 -1.20 -2.86
C TRP A 60 -19.69 -0.68 -2.01
N ALA A 61 -20.64 0.04 -2.60
CA ALA A 61 -21.80 0.57 -1.89
C ALA A 61 -22.65 -0.55 -1.26
N ALA A 62 -22.86 -1.64 -2.01
CA ALA A 62 -23.63 -2.81 -1.57
C ALA A 62 -23.00 -3.61 -0.41
N LYS A 63 -21.69 -3.43 -0.13
CA LYS A 63 -21.01 -4.14 0.95
C LYS A 63 -21.33 -3.56 2.32
N SER A 64 -21.42 -4.43 3.32
CA SER A 64 -21.50 -4.02 4.73
C SER A 64 -20.19 -3.37 5.19
N ILE A 65 -20.24 -2.67 6.32
CA ILE A 65 -19.06 -2.00 6.90
C ILE A 65 -17.94 -3.00 7.20
N ILE A 66 -18.30 -4.16 7.75
CA ILE A 66 -17.35 -5.22 8.11
C ILE A 66 -16.68 -5.81 6.86
N GLU A 67 -17.45 -6.00 5.79
CA GLU A 67 -16.90 -6.49 4.53
C GLU A 67 -15.96 -5.47 3.87
N LYS A 68 -16.29 -4.18 3.94
CA LYS A 68 -15.44 -3.08 3.45
C LYS A 68 -14.11 -3.06 4.19
N GLU A 69 -14.13 -3.23 5.52
CA GLU A 69 -12.92 -3.32 6.34
C GLU A 69 -12.09 -4.56 6.01
N THR A 70 -12.74 -5.72 5.91
CA THR A 70 -12.07 -6.97 5.55
C THR A 70 -11.39 -6.89 4.19
N TRP A 71 -12.07 -6.29 3.20
CA TRP A 71 -11.51 -6.05 1.86
C TRP A 71 -10.30 -5.11 1.91
N PHE A 72 -10.41 -4.05 2.69
CA PHE A 72 -9.33 -3.08 2.88
C PHE A 72 -8.10 -3.71 3.57
N LEU A 73 -8.30 -4.53 4.59
CA LEU A 73 -7.23 -5.26 5.27
C LEU A 73 -6.54 -6.27 4.33
N LYS A 74 -7.30 -6.94 3.45
CA LYS A 74 -6.75 -7.82 2.41
C LYS A 74 -5.88 -7.04 1.43
N PHE A 75 -6.30 -5.83 1.04
CA PHE A 75 -5.50 -4.94 0.22
C PHE A 75 -4.20 -4.53 0.92
N LEU A 76 -4.23 -4.10 2.18
CA LEU A 76 -3.02 -3.70 2.92
C LEU A 76 -2.01 -4.84 3.09
N LYS A 77 -2.48 -6.09 3.21
CA LYS A 77 -1.62 -7.29 3.30
C LYS A 77 -1.13 -7.79 1.94
N GLY A 78 -1.58 -7.21 0.83
CA GLY A 78 -1.19 -7.65 -0.50
C GLY A 78 0.28 -7.36 -0.79
N ALA A 79 1.12 -8.39 -0.75
CA ALA A 79 2.51 -8.26 -1.14
C ALA A 79 2.66 -8.20 -2.67
N PRO A 80 3.60 -7.40 -3.19
CA PRO A 80 3.93 -7.46 -4.61
C PRO A 80 4.41 -8.87 -4.96
N LYS A 81 3.93 -9.39 -6.08
CA LYS A 81 4.49 -10.64 -6.61
C LYS A 81 5.97 -10.40 -6.87
N ALA A 82 6.83 -11.27 -6.35
CA ALA A 82 8.24 -11.23 -6.68
C ALA A 82 8.40 -11.41 -8.19
N GLU A 83 8.81 -10.35 -8.87
CA GLU A 83 9.06 -10.40 -10.30
C GLU A 83 10.20 -11.39 -10.56
N LYS A 84 9.95 -12.36 -11.44
CA LYS A 84 10.95 -13.37 -11.82
C LYS A 84 12.06 -12.79 -12.70
N ALA A 85 11.84 -11.61 -13.26
CA ALA A 85 12.77 -10.95 -14.17
C ALA A 85 12.71 -9.43 -13.99
N VAL A 86 13.85 -8.76 -14.16
CA VAL A 86 13.93 -7.31 -14.28
C VAL A 86 13.89 -6.95 -15.76
N LYS A 87 12.99 -6.04 -16.14
CA LYS A 87 12.99 -5.44 -17.47
C LYS A 87 13.75 -4.12 -17.43
N SER A 88 14.53 -3.85 -18.48
CA SER A 88 15.12 -2.54 -18.72
C SER A 88 14.02 -1.48 -18.89
N THR A 89 14.35 -0.22 -18.59
CA THR A 89 13.47 0.95 -18.73
C THR A 89 12.88 1.06 -20.14
N ASP A 90 13.64 0.64 -21.16
CA ASP A 90 13.21 0.68 -22.57
C ASP A 90 12.43 -0.58 -23.00
N GLY A 91 12.21 -1.53 -22.09
CA GLY A 91 11.48 -2.77 -22.32
C GLY A 91 12.18 -3.81 -23.20
N ARG A 92 13.32 -3.47 -23.83
CA ARG A 92 14.03 -4.32 -24.80
C ARG A 92 14.84 -5.46 -24.17
N LEU A 93 15.31 -5.30 -22.94
CA LEU A 93 16.10 -6.30 -22.24
C LEU A 93 15.34 -6.83 -21.03
N THR A 94 15.19 -8.15 -20.92
CA THR A 94 14.59 -8.82 -19.76
C THR A 94 15.60 -9.79 -19.18
N ILE A 95 16.08 -9.53 -17.97
CA ILE A 95 17.06 -10.38 -17.27
C ILE A 95 16.32 -11.15 -16.18
N PRO A 96 16.37 -12.50 -16.16
CA PRO A 96 15.81 -13.27 -15.05
C PRO A 96 16.53 -12.92 -13.74
N LYS A 97 15.77 -12.66 -12.67
CA LYS A 97 16.33 -12.46 -11.33
C LYS A 97 16.91 -13.77 -10.85
N THR A 98 18.23 -13.78 -10.65
CA THR A 98 18.92 -14.90 -10.02
C THR A 98 18.56 -14.98 -8.54
N GLN A 99 18.68 -16.17 -7.95
CA GLN A 99 18.49 -16.33 -6.51
C GLN A 99 19.51 -15.46 -5.76
N LYS A 100 19.06 -14.72 -4.73
CA LYS A 100 19.93 -13.85 -3.91
C LYS A 100 21.14 -14.60 -3.33
N THR A 101 21.02 -15.91 -3.16
CA THR A 101 22.10 -16.78 -2.69
C THR A 101 22.55 -17.66 -3.86
N ALA A 102 23.62 -17.26 -4.54
CA ALA A 102 24.26 -18.12 -5.52
C ALA A 102 24.86 -19.33 -4.79
N ARG A 103 24.39 -20.53 -5.12
CA ARG A 103 25.03 -21.77 -4.67
C ARG A 103 26.12 -22.12 -5.66
N LYS A 104 27.30 -22.45 -5.15
CA LYS A 104 28.35 -23.02 -6.01
C LYS A 104 27.89 -24.41 -6.48
N PRO A 105 28.16 -24.80 -7.74
CA PRO A 105 27.95 -26.17 -8.17
C PRO A 105 28.61 -27.15 -7.18
N GLY A 106 27.83 -28.09 -6.64
CA GLY A 106 28.31 -29.10 -5.67
C GLY A 106 28.06 -28.80 -4.18
N GLN A 107 27.53 -27.62 -3.81
CA GLN A 107 27.27 -27.30 -2.40
C GLN A 107 26.04 -28.05 -1.85
N ARG A 108 26.25 -29.10 -1.04
CA ARG A 108 25.19 -29.84 -0.34
C ARG A 108 24.65 -29.05 0.87
N LYS A 109 23.35 -29.21 1.12
CA LYS A 109 22.66 -28.61 2.27
C LYS A 109 23.08 -29.38 3.53
N ARG A 110 23.65 -28.67 4.52
CA ARG A 110 23.85 -29.22 5.87
C ARG A 110 22.51 -29.32 6.58
#